data_AF-A0A644X4N8-F1
#
_entry.id   AF-A0A644X4N8-F1
#
_cell.length_a   1.000
_cell.length_b   1.000
_cell.length_c   1.000
_cell.angle_alpha   90.00
_cell.angle_beta   90.00
_cell.angle_gamma   90.00
#
_symmetry.space_group_name_H-M   'P 1'
#
loop_
_entity.id
_entity.type
_entity.pdbx_description
1 polymer ?
#
loop_
_entity_poly.entity_id
_entity_poly.type
_entity_poly.pdbx_seq_one_letter_code
_entity_poly.pdbx_strand_id
1 'polypeptide(L)'
;MHSVRAPGGTCLRSLSSGILGTMETPINSSKGCGGVMRCAPIGLFYDRAHYPIETVDLYGARSAALTHGHQLGFLSAAALVHIVNQCVYGDFSGDNALFDIAESCVAALNKEFASFEKVTQLTSLIEKAIALAKTNLPNTSAIAELGEGWVAEEAVAIALYCCLKYQNDFRTALIAAVNHSGDSDSTGSIAGNILGAYLGYARIPLGFLENLELFEAIKIISEDLFALAGTENNDVCYTENWQKKYIKADYRLV
;
A
#
# COMPACT_ATOMS: atom_id res chain seq x y z
N MET A 1 -16.31 -5.50 -20.77
CA MET A 1 -15.50 -4.40 -20.18
C MET A 1 -16.25 -3.06 -20.36
N HIS A 2 -17.49 -2.95 -19.83
CA HIS A 2 -18.40 -1.81 -20.08
C HIS A 2 -18.79 -1.05 -18.80
N SER A 3 -18.14 -1.33 -17.67
CA SER A 3 -18.38 -0.61 -16.42
C SER A 3 -17.32 0.48 -16.24
N VAL A 4 -17.75 1.69 -15.86
CA VAL A 4 -16.86 2.80 -15.51
C VAL A 4 -16.14 2.44 -14.22
N ARG A 5 -14.83 2.22 -14.28
CA ARG A 5 -13.99 1.81 -13.13
C ARG A 5 -13.59 2.98 -12.20
N ALA A 6 -14.41 4.03 -12.19
CA ALA A 6 -14.26 5.25 -11.38
C ALA A 6 -12.81 5.79 -11.21
N PRO A 7 -12.00 5.94 -12.29
CA PRO A 7 -10.65 6.48 -12.15
C PRO A 7 -10.70 7.93 -11.66
N GLY A 8 -9.95 8.24 -10.60
CA GLY A 8 -9.88 9.58 -10.04
C GLY A 8 -9.43 10.63 -11.07
N GLY A 9 -10.04 11.82 -11.04
CA GLY A 9 -9.77 12.88 -12.03
C GLY A 9 -8.31 13.35 -12.07
N THR A 10 -7.59 13.26 -10.94
CA THR A 10 -6.14 13.51 -10.90
C THR A 10 -5.38 12.54 -11.79
N CYS A 11 -5.63 11.23 -11.68
CA CYS A 11 -4.96 10.22 -12.51
C CYS A 11 -5.20 10.48 -14.00
N LEU A 12 -6.46 10.72 -14.38
CA LEU A 12 -6.81 10.97 -15.78
C LEU A 12 -6.11 12.22 -16.34
N ARG A 13 -6.12 13.33 -15.60
CA ARG A 13 -5.45 14.57 -16.04
C ARG A 13 -3.93 14.42 -16.12
N SER A 14 -3.31 13.79 -15.13
CA SER A 14 -1.86 13.57 -15.14
C SER A 14 -1.45 12.69 -16.32
N LEU A 15 -2.13 11.55 -16.54
CA LEU A 15 -1.78 10.63 -17.63
C LEU A 15 -2.08 11.20 -19.01
N SER A 16 -3.20 11.92 -19.18
CA SER A 16 -3.56 12.55 -20.48
C SER A 16 -2.61 13.66 -20.90
N SER A 17 -1.83 14.23 -19.98
CA SER A 17 -0.81 15.23 -20.30
C SER A 17 0.36 14.68 -21.11
N GLY A 18 0.57 13.35 -21.10
CA GLY A 18 1.76 12.71 -21.68
C GLY A 18 3.06 12.93 -20.90
N ILE A 19 3.02 13.64 -19.76
CA ILE A 19 4.17 13.93 -18.90
C ILE A 19 4.04 13.07 -17.63
N LEU A 20 5.13 12.44 -17.22
CA LEU A 20 5.22 11.73 -15.95
C LEU A 20 5.80 12.66 -14.88
N GLY A 21 5.07 12.86 -13.79
CA GLY A 21 5.57 13.61 -12.64
C GLY A 21 6.71 12.90 -11.92
N THR A 22 7.53 13.66 -11.21
CA THR A 22 8.52 13.13 -10.25
C THR A 22 8.33 13.78 -8.89
N MET A 23 9.05 13.28 -7.88
CA MET A 23 9.01 13.88 -6.53
C MET A 23 9.62 15.30 -6.55
N GLU A 24 10.64 15.52 -7.38
CA GLU A 24 11.37 16.77 -7.52
C GLU A 24 10.70 17.73 -8.51
N THR A 25 9.98 17.20 -9.49
CA THR A 25 9.22 17.97 -10.49
C THR A 25 7.76 17.47 -10.53
N PRO A 26 6.94 17.87 -9.54
CA PRO A 26 5.54 17.48 -9.46
C PRO A 26 4.72 17.95 -10.67
N ILE A 27 3.88 17.08 -11.22
CA ILE A 27 2.93 17.45 -12.29
C ILE A 27 1.66 18.14 -11.77
N ASN A 28 1.39 18.02 -10.47
CA ASN A 28 0.27 18.65 -9.77
C ASN A 28 0.54 18.68 -8.26
N SER A 29 -0.40 19.23 -7.50
CA SER A 29 -0.39 19.27 -6.03
C SER A 29 -1.45 18.35 -5.39
N SER A 30 -1.86 17.28 -6.08
CA SER A 30 -2.91 16.39 -5.57
C SER A 30 -2.41 15.49 -4.44
N LYS A 31 -3.21 15.44 -3.36
CA LYS A 31 -3.05 14.57 -2.19
C LYS A 31 -3.94 13.32 -2.22
N GLY A 32 -4.69 13.07 -3.29
CA GLY A 32 -5.66 11.97 -3.33
C GLY A 32 -5.01 10.60 -3.14
N CYS A 33 -5.82 9.62 -2.74
CA CYS A 33 -5.39 8.24 -2.44
C CYS A 33 -4.93 7.45 -3.68
N GLY A 34 -5.12 8.01 -4.88
CA GLY A 34 -4.91 7.30 -6.14
C GLY A 34 -3.48 6.79 -6.35
N GLY A 35 -2.48 7.46 -5.77
CA GLY A 35 -1.09 7.01 -5.79
C GLY A 35 -0.85 5.79 -4.90
N VAL A 36 -1.33 5.84 -3.65
CA VAL A 36 -1.10 4.80 -2.64
C VAL A 36 -1.96 3.55 -2.88
N MET A 37 -3.18 3.68 -3.40
CA MET A 37 -4.10 2.56 -3.63
C MET A 37 -3.58 1.48 -4.61
N ARG A 38 -2.45 1.73 -5.28
CA ARG A 38 -1.87 0.84 -6.30
C ARG A 38 -0.40 0.49 -6.07
N CYS A 39 0.20 0.88 -4.94
CA CYS A 39 1.64 0.68 -4.72
C CYS A 39 1.98 -0.62 -3.96
N ALA A 40 1.01 -1.29 -3.33
CA ALA A 40 1.25 -2.53 -2.57
C ALA A 40 2.06 -3.62 -3.32
N PRO A 41 1.87 -3.87 -4.64
CA PRO A 41 2.70 -4.82 -5.38
C PRO A 41 4.20 -4.54 -5.33
N ILE A 42 4.63 -3.28 -5.17
CA ILE A 42 6.04 -2.91 -5.02
C ILE A 42 6.62 -3.52 -3.75
N GLY A 43 5.88 -3.46 -2.64
CA GLY A 43 6.33 -4.04 -1.36
C GLY A 43 6.42 -5.57 -1.39
N LEU A 44 5.60 -6.22 -2.21
CA LEU A 44 5.62 -7.67 -2.40
C LEU A 44 6.74 -8.14 -3.33
N PHE A 45 7.02 -7.37 -4.39
CA PHE A 45 7.91 -7.79 -5.47
C PHE A 45 9.41 -7.75 -5.10
N TYR A 46 9.84 -6.74 -4.34
CA TYR A 46 11.25 -6.54 -4.04
C TYR A 46 11.63 -7.20 -2.71
N ASP A 47 12.31 -8.35 -2.77
CA ASP A 47 12.81 -9.04 -1.58
C ASP A 47 14.05 -8.34 -0.96
N ARG A 48 14.33 -8.68 0.30
CA ARG A 48 15.47 -8.13 1.05
C ARG A 48 16.84 -8.67 0.67
N ALA A 49 16.92 -9.81 0.00
CA ALA A 49 18.20 -10.38 -0.42
C ALA A 49 18.82 -9.55 -1.56
N HIS A 50 17.98 -8.92 -2.38
CA HIS A 50 18.41 -8.15 -3.56
C HIS A 50 18.20 -6.65 -3.43
N TYR A 51 17.19 -6.22 -2.65
CA TYR A 51 16.81 -4.81 -2.56
C TYR A 51 16.80 -4.33 -1.10
N PRO A 52 17.64 -3.34 -0.74
CA PRO A 52 17.53 -2.65 0.55
C PRO A 52 16.16 -1.99 0.68
N ILE A 53 15.58 -2.02 1.89
CA ILE A 53 14.24 -1.47 2.15
C ILE A 53 14.12 0.00 1.71
N GLU A 54 15.17 0.80 1.90
CA GLU A 54 15.20 2.20 1.48
C GLU A 54 14.97 2.38 -0.03
N THR A 55 15.41 1.40 -0.83
CA THR A 55 15.19 1.40 -2.29
C THR A 55 13.73 1.10 -2.62
N VAL A 56 13.12 0.16 -1.88
CA VAL A 56 11.73 -0.25 -2.06
C VAL A 56 10.79 0.90 -1.69
N ASP A 57 11.05 1.58 -0.57
CA ASP A 57 10.29 2.74 -0.11
C ASP A 57 10.36 3.90 -1.13
N LEU A 58 11.56 4.15 -1.67
CA LEU A 58 11.77 5.13 -2.74
C LEU A 58 10.99 4.77 -4.02
N TYR A 59 10.91 3.49 -4.40
CA TYR A 59 10.09 3.05 -5.52
C TYR A 59 8.59 3.25 -5.27
N GLY A 60 8.13 3.02 -4.04
CA GLY A 60 6.78 3.36 -3.60
C GLY A 60 6.44 4.83 -3.83
N ALA A 61 7.30 5.74 -3.34
CA ALA A 61 7.12 7.17 -3.52
C ALA A 61 7.15 7.57 -5.02
N ARG A 62 8.15 7.10 -5.78
CA ARG A 62 8.27 7.43 -7.20
C ARG A 62 7.07 6.98 -8.02
N SER A 63 6.52 5.80 -7.75
CA SER A 63 5.33 5.27 -8.44
C SER A 63 4.09 6.15 -8.24
N ALA A 64 3.90 6.68 -7.03
CA ALA A 64 2.81 7.61 -6.75
C ALA A 64 3.05 8.98 -7.41
N ALA A 65 4.28 9.49 -7.37
CA ALA A 65 4.69 10.80 -7.89
C ALA A 65 4.43 10.97 -9.40
N LEU A 66 4.36 9.86 -10.15
CA LEU A 66 3.95 9.84 -11.57
C LEU A 66 2.61 10.57 -11.80
N THR A 67 1.71 10.54 -10.82
CA THR A 67 0.35 11.08 -10.94
C THR A 67 -0.07 11.99 -9.80
N HIS A 68 0.51 11.85 -8.61
CA HIS A 68 0.16 12.57 -7.38
C HIS A 68 1.41 13.28 -6.86
N GLY A 69 1.53 14.56 -7.22
CA GLY A 69 2.77 15.31 -6.99
C GLY A 69 2.88 15.96 -5.62
N HIS A 70 1.83 15.95 -4.79
CA HIS A 70 1.93 16.43 -3.42
C HIS A 70 2.77 15.47 -2.57
N GLN A 71 3.63 16.00 -1.69
CA GLN A 71 4.49 15.21 -0.80
C GLN A 71 3.72 14.13 -0.04
N LEU A 72 2.64 14.49 0.66
CA LEU A 72 1.78 13.52 1.35
C LEU A 72 1.17 12.44 0.43
N GLY A 73 1.00 12.71 -0.86
CA GLY A 73 0.54 11.70 -1.82
C GLY A 73 1.58 10.60 -2.03
N PHE A 74 2.83 10.97 -2.30
CA PHE A 74 3.90 9.98 -2.54
C PHE A 74 4.55 9.44 -1.27
N LEU A 75 4.65 10.22 -0.19
CA LEU A 75 5.17 9.75 1.10
C LEU A 75 4.26 8.67 1.69
N SER A 76 2.94 8.80 1.53
CA SER A 76 1.98 7.77 1.98
C SER A 76 2.14 6.46 1.18
N ALA A 77 2.54 6.54 -0.09
CA ALA A 77 2.85 5.37 -0.89
C ALA A 77 4.15 4.68 -0.44
N ALA A 78 5.18 5.44 -0.05
CA ALA A 78 6.36 4.88 0.61
C ALA A 78 6.00 4.19 1.92
N ALA A 79 5.16 4.81 2.75
CA ALA A 79 4.69 4.22 4.01
C ALA A 79 4.00 2.87 3.82
N LEU A 80 3.04 2.79 2.87
CA LEU A 80 2.34 1.53 2.59
C LEU A 80 3.30 0.45 2.07
N VAL A 81 4.20 0.82 1.16
CA VAL A 81 5.18 -0.11 0.60
C VAL A 81 6.13 -0.64 1.67
N HIS A 82 6.61 0.22 2.56
CA HIS A 82 7.41 -0.16 3.72
C HIS A 82 6.68 -1.21 4.56
N ILE A 83 5.45 -0.89 4.99
CA ILE A 83 4.66 -1.77 5.86
C ILE A 83 4.41 -3.12 5.20
N VAL A 84 4.00 -3.14 3.93
CA VAL A 84 3.76 -4.39 3.19
C VAL A 84 5.04 -5.21 3.05
N ASN A 85 6.18 -4.59 2.71
CA ASN A 85 7.45 -5.29 2.58
C ASN A 85 7.90 -5.89 3.92
N GLN A 86 7.77 -5.13 5.00
CA GLN A 86 8.11 -5.57 6.34
C GLN A 86 7.19 -6.68 6.87
N CYS A 87 5.92 -6.71 6.46
CA CYS A 87 5.03 -7.82 6.79
C CYS A 87 5.48 -9.15 6.15
N VAL A 88 6.07 -9.11 4.95
CA VAL A 88 6.46 -10.32 4.19
C VAL A 88 7.90 -10.74 4.44
N TYR A 89 8.83 -9.78 4.45
CA TYR A 89 10.27 -10.02 4.50
C TYR A 89 10.91 -9.51 5.80
N GLY A 90 10.16 -8.80 6.64
CA GLY A 90 10.64 -8.28 7.91
C GLY A 90 10.99 -9.37 8.90
N ASP A 91 11.95 -9.08 9.77
CA ASP A 91 12.30 -9.95 10.90
C ASP A 91 11.55 -9.48 12.15
N PHE A 92 10.22 -9.41 12.03
CA PHE A 92 9.32 -9.00 13.11
C PHE A 92 8.47 -10.21 13.52
N SER A 93 8.40 -10.46 14.82
CA SER A 93 7.67 -11.61 15.36
C SER A 93 7.05 -11.31 16.71
N GLY A 94 6.10 -12.16 17.12
CA GLY A 94 5.36 -12.01 18.36
C GLY A 94 4.12 -11.12 18.25
N ASP A 95 3.43 -10.96 19.38
CA ASP A 95 2.09 -10.35 19.45
C ASP A 95 2.07 -8.86 19.10
N ASN A 96 3.23 -8.19 19.05
CA ASN A 96 3.35 -6.77 18.69
C ASN A 96 3.98 -6.54 17.31
N ALA A 97 4.20 -7.60 16.51
CA ALA A 97 4.95 -7.47 15.26
C ALA A 97 4.40 -6.39 14.32
N LEU A 98 3.07 -6.24 14.18
CA LEU A 98 2.51 -5.19 13.32
C LEU A 98 2.70 -3.78 13.89
N PHE A 99 2.72 -3.64 15.22
CA PHE A 99 3.07 -2.37 15.89
C PHE A 99 4.55 -2.03 15.65
N ASP A 100 5.44 -3.00 15.79
CA ASP A 100 6.88 -2.81 15.57
C ASP A 100 7.17 -2.42 14.11
N ILE A 101 6.45 -3.01 13.15
CA ILE A 101 6.50 -2.63 11.72
C ILE A 101 6.01 -1.18 11.50
N ALA A 102 4.93 -0.79 12.18
CA ALA A 102 4.41 0.58 12.07
C ALA A 102 5.41 1.60 12.65
N GLU A 103 6.07 1.28 13.76
CA GLU A 103 7.12 2.10 14.36
C GLU A 103 8.38 2.14 13.46
N SER A 104 8.75 1.03 12.82
CA SER A 104 9.87 1.01 11.85
C SER A 104 9.58 1.88 10.64
N CYS A 105 8.33 1.90 10.16
CA CYS A 105 7.90 2.78 9.08
C CYS A 105 8.07 4.26 9.44
N VAL A 106 7.73 4.66 10.67
CA VAL A 106 7.94 6.03 11.15
C VAL A 106 9.42 6.39 11.16
N ALA A 107 10.27 5.50 11.67
CA ALA A 107 11.71 5.70 11.71
C ALA A 107 12.32 5.81 10.30
N ALA A 108 11.92 4.94 9.38
CA ALA A 108 12.35 4.94 7.98
C ALA A 108 11.97 6.24 7.28
N LEU A 109 10.70 6.65 7.36
CA LEU A 109 10.22 7.90 6.77
C LEU A 109 11.01 9.11 7.27
N ASN A 110 11.19 9.23 8.59
CA ASN A 110 11.94 10.35 9.18
C ASN A 110 13.43 10.36 8.78
N LYS A 111 14.02 9.21 8.48
CA LYS A 111 15.42 9.09 8.05
C LYS A 111 15.57 9.37 6.55
N GLU A 112 14.79 8.69 5.73
CA GLU A 112 14.96 8.62 4.27
C GLU A 112 14.35 9.82 3.54
N PHE A 113 13.27 10.36 4.10
CA PHE A 113 12.50 11.45 3.49
C PHE A 113 12.58 12.75 4.32
N ALA A 114 13.61 12.87 5.16
CA ALA A 114 13.83 14.01 6.06
C ALA A 114 13.84 15.39 5.37
N SER A 115 14.20 15.43 4.07
CA SER A 115 14.25 16.66 3.28
C SER A 115 12.87 17.16 2.82
N PHE A 116 11.82 16.33 2.92
CA PHE A 116 10.47 16.71 2.53
C PHE A 116 9.71 17.34 3.70
N GLU A 117 9.25 18.58 3.52
CA GLU A 117 8.53 19.37 4.53
C GLU A 117 7.37 18.61 5.21
N LYS A 118 6.67 17.75 4.48
CA LYS A 118 5.47 17.06 4.97
C LYS A 118 5.74 15.70 5.60
N VAL A 119 6.99 15.26 5.73
CA VAL A 119 7.32 13.96 6.34
C VAL A 119 6.84 13.88 7.79
N THR A 120 7.07 14.94 8.58
CA THR A 120 6.63 15.00 9.98
C THR A 120 5.10 14.99 10.12
N GLN A 121 4.39 15.60 9.17
CA GLN A 121 2.92 15.55 9.18
C GLN A 121 2.41 14.11 9.01
N LEU A 122 3.01 13.34 8.08
CA LEU A 122 2.64 11.94 7.87
C LEU A 122 3.02 11.08 9.08
N THR A 123 4.26 11.21 9.57
CA THR A 123 4.74 10.38 10.68
C THR A 123 3.95 10.64 11.97
N SER A 124 3.62 11.89 12.30
CA SER A 124 2.74 12.20 13.43
C SER A 124 1.34 11.59 13.30
N LEU A 125 0.81 11.48 12.08
CA LEU A 125 -0.50 10.87 11.85
C LEU A 125 -0.44 9.33 12.00
N ILE A 126 0.65 8.69 11.56
CA ILE A 126 0.92 7.27 11.79
C ILE A 126 1.10 6.98 13.30
N GLU A 127 1.88 7.80 14.01
CA GLU A 127 2.04 7.71 15.46
C GLU A 127 0.69 7.85 16.19
N LYS A 128 -0.18 8.74 15.72
CA LYS A 128 -1.54 8.89 16.24
C LYS A 128 -2.38 7.63 16.01
N ALA A 129 -2.29 7.02 14.82
CA ALA A 129 -2.97 5.75 14.52
C ALA A 129 -2.51 4.61 15.45
N ILE A 130 -1.19 4.52 15.69
CA ILE A 130 -0.57 3.58 16.63
C ILE A 130 -1.11 3.81 18.05
N ALA A 131 -1.16 5.06 18.52
CA ALA A 131 -1.66 5.39 19.85
C ALA A 131 -3.16 5.05 20.00
N LEU A 132 -3.98 5.42 19.02
CA LEU A 132 -5.42 5.16 19.02
C LEU A 132 -5.75 3.67 19.05
N ALA A 133 -4.98 2.83 18.34
CA ALA A 133 -5.18 1.38 18.32
C ALA A 133 -5.05 0.74 19.72
N LYS A 134 -4.26 1.35 20.62
CA LYS A 134 -4.07 0.90 22.01
C LYS A 134 -5.19 1.37 22.95
N THR A 135 -6.08 2.25 22.51
CA THR A 135 -7.19 2.78 23.33
C THR A 135 -8.45 1.93 23.22
N ASN A 136 -9.43 2.14 24.10
CA ASN A 136 -10.77 1.52 24.02
C ASN A 136 -11.81 2.42 23.34
N LEU A 137 -11.38 3.42 22.56
CA LEU A 137 -12.31 4.27 21.82
C LEU A 137 -13.08 3.45 20.77
N PRO A 138 -14.37 3.77 20.52
CA PRO A 138 -15.10 3.23 19.38
C PRO A 138 -14.39 3.55 18.06
N ASN A 139 -14.43 2.63 17.10
CA ASN A 139 -13.76 2.80 15.79
C ASN A 139 -14.17 4.11 15.11
N THR A 140 -15.45 4.47 15.15
CA THR A 140 -15.95 5.72 14.55
C THR A 140 -15.30 6.96 15.17
N SER A 141 -15.09 6.98 16.49
CA SER A 141 -14.44 8.09 17.19
C SER A 141 -12.94 8.14 16.90
N ALA A 142 -12.27 7.00 16.92
CA ALA A 142 -10.84 6.94 16.60
C ALA A 142 -10.54 7.28 15.14
N ILE A 143 -11.36 6.82 14.19
CA ILE A 143 -11.21 7.13 12.76
C ILE A 143 -11.42 8.63 12.52
N ALA A 144 -12.43 9.24 13.15
CA ALA A 144 -12.68 10.69 13.01
C ALA A 144 -11.48 11.55 13.47
N GLU A 145 -10.63 11.02 14.36
CA GLU A 145 -9.40 11.68 14.78
C GLU A 145 -8.24 11.58 13.76
N LEU A 146 -8.33 10.64 12.82
CA LEU A 146 -7.35 10.41 11.75
C LEU A 146 -7.75 11.05 10.43
N GLY A 147 -9.03 11.40 10.26
CA GLY A 147 -9.57 12.07 9.09
C GLY A 147 -10.77 11.33 8.49
N GLU A 148 -11.04 11.59 7.22
CA GLU A 148 -12.12 10.93 6.47
C GLU A 148 -11.57 9.99 5.40
N GLY A 149 -10.27 10.04 5.11
CA GLY A 149 -9.64 9.13 4.15
C GLY A 149 -9.63 9.64 2.72
N TRP A 150 -10.12 10.86 2.45
CA TRP A 150 -10.15 11.44 1.10
C TRP A 150 -8.76 11.80 0.54
N VAL A 151 -7.77 11.87 1.43
CA VAL A 151 -6.37 12.13 1.08
C VAL A 151 -5.48 10.99 1.58
N ALA A 152 -4.37 10.79 0.89
CA ALA A 152 -3.52 9.60 1.03
C ALA A 152 -3.02 9.39 2.46
N GLU A 153 -2.63 10.46 3.15
CA GLU A 153 -2.13 10.39 4.52
C GLU A 153 -3.20 9.91 5.51
N GLU A 154 -4.45 10.36 5.34
CA GLU A 154 -5.58 9.94 6.17
C GLU A 154 -5.95 8.48 5.86
N ALA A 155 -5.99 8.11 4.58
CA ALA A 155 -6.35 6.76 4.18
C ALA A 155 -5.38 5.70 4.71
N VAL A 156 -4.07 5.98 4.66
CA VAL A 156 -3.05 5.12 5.25
C VAL A 156 -3.20 5.04 6.77
N ALA A 157 -3.39 6.18 7.44
CA ALA A 157 -3.52 6.21 8.89
C ALA A 157 -4.76 5.44 9.38
N ILE A 158 -5.91 5.63 8.75
CA ILE A 158 -7.16 4.92 9.07
C ILE A 158 -7.00 3.42 8.84
N ALA A 159 -6.48 3.02 7.68
CA ALA A 159 -6.25 1.61 7.37
C ALA A 159 -5.29 0.96 8.38
N LEU A 160 -4.17 1.61 8.69
CA LEU A 160 -3.19 1.12 9.65
C LEU A 160 -3.77 1.04 11.06
N TYR A 161 -4.54 2.02 11.51
CA TYR A 161 -5.26 1.97 12.79
C TYR A 161 -6.14 0.71 12.88
N CYS A 162 -6.97 0.45 11.85
CA CYS A 162 -7.85 -0.71 11.84
C CYS A 162 -7.07 -2.04 11.84
N CYS A 163 -5.95 -2.10 11.10
CA CYS A 163 -5.07 -3.26 11.10
C CYS A 163 -4.44 -3.48 12.46
N LEU A 164 -3.88 -2.45 13.09
CA LEU A 164 -3.26 -2.54 14.42
C LEU A 164 -4.27 -2.94 15.50
N LYS A 165 -5.47 -2.35 15.47
CA LYS A 165 -6.53 -2.61 16.45
C LYS A 165 -6.99 -4.07 16.45
N TYR A 166 -6.97 -4.71 15.28
CA TYR A 166 -7.50 -6.05 15.04
C TYR A 166 -6.48 -6.94 14.30
N GLN A 167 -5.19 -6.82 14.64
CA GLN A 167 -4.08 -7.40 13.88
C GLN A 167 -4.19 -8.90 13.61
N ASN A 168 -4.90 -9.65 14.45
CA ASN A 168 -5.09 -11.10 14.34
C ASN A 168 -6.45 -11.52 13.75
N ASP A 169 -7.30 -10.57 13.38
CA ASP A 169 -8.65 -10.78 12.87
C ASP A 169 -8.89 -9.98 11.58
N PHE A 170 -8.57 -10.61 10.45
CA PHE A 170 -8.75 -10.05 9.12
C PHE A 170 -10.17 -9.50 8.90
N ARG A 171 -11.19 -10.24 9.34
CA ARG A 171 -12.59 -9.87 9.12
C ARG A 171 -12.93 -8.59 9.87
N THR A 172 -12.63 -8.56 11.16
CA THR A 172 -12.98 -7.40 12.00
C THR A 172 -12.17 -6.17 11.61
N ALA A 173 -10.88 -6.33 11.29
CA ALA A 173 -10.02 -5.25 10.80
C ALA A 173 -10.56 -4.62 9.52
N LEU A 174 -10.88 -5.45 8.50
CA LEU A 174 -11.38 -4.95 7.22
C LEU A 174 -12.77 -4.33 7.35
N ILE A 175 -13.66 -4.90 8.15
CA ILE A 175 -14.97 -4.32 8.46
C ILE A 175 -14.81 -2.95 9.12
N ALA A 176 -13.89 -2.81 10.08
CA ALA A 176 -13.64 -1.51 10.72
C ALA A 176 -13.12 -0.47 9.70
N ALA A 177 -12.24 -0.87 8.78
CA ALA A 177 -11.69 0.01 7.77
C ALA A 177 -12.73 0.53 6.77
N VAL A 178 -13.79 -0.24 6.47
CA VAL A 178 -14.82 0.18 5.50
C VAL A 178 -16.08 0.80 6.13
N ASN A 179 -16.28 0.66 7.46
CA ASN A 179 -17.46 1.17 8.15
C ASN A 179 -17.25 2.58 8.72
N HIS A 180 -16.93 3.53 7.85
CA HIS A 180 -16.94 4.97 8.14
C HIS A 180 -17.51 5.75 6.94
N SER A 181 -17.90 7.01 7.15
CA SER A 181 -18.61 7.82 6.15
C SER A 181 -17.73 8.51 5.10
N GLY A 182 -16.43 8.21 5.09
CA GLY A 182 -15.46 8.83 4.20
C GLY A 182 -15.07 7.92 3.03
N ASP A 183 -13.81 8.00 2.60
CA ASP A 183 -13.26 7.24 1.45
C ASP A 183 -13.01 5.75 1.79
N SER A 184 -14.09 5.05 2.12
CA SER A 184 -14.07 3.69 2.68
C SER A 184 -13.51 2.62 1.74
N ASP A 185 -13.54 2.83 0.43
CA ASP A 185 -12.95 1.91 -0.55
C ASP A 185 -11.42 1.98 -0.54
N SER A 186 -10.84 3.19 -0.48
CA SER A 186 -9.39 3.38 -0.35
C SER A 186 -8.86 2.81 0.97
N THR A 187 -9.50 3.12 2.09
CA THR A 187 -9.09 2.62 3.41
C THR A 187 -9.22 1.10 3.49
N GLY A 188 -10.31 0.53 2.97
CA GLY A 188 -10.51 -0.92 2.87
C GLY A 188 -9.46 -1.61 1.99
N SER A 189 -9.14 -1.04 0.83
CA SER A 189 -8.12 -1.55 -0.08
C SER A 189 -6.73 -1.56 0.57
N ILE A 190 -6.34 -0.45 1.21
CA ILE A 190 -5.05 -0.33 1.92
C ILE A 190 -5.00 -1.32 3.10
N ALA A 191 -6.07 -1.42 3.89
CA ALA A 191 -6.13 -2.35 5.02
C ALA A 191 -6.04 -3.81 4.54
N GLY A 192 -6.73 -4.16 3.46
CA GLY A 192 -6.66 -5.48 2.85
C GLY A 192 -5.25 -5.86 2.39
N ASN A 193 -4.50 -4.90 1.81
CA ASN A 193 -3.09 -5.11 1.43
C ASN A 193 -2.22 -5.40 2.65
N ILE A 194 -2.33 -4.61 3.73
CA ILE A 194 -1.55 -4.79 4.96
C ILE A 194 -1.89 -6.13 5.61
N LEU A 195 -3.18 -6.41 5.83
CA LEU A 195 -3.64 -7.65 6.48
C LEU A 195 -3.30 -8.88 5.65
N GLY A 196 -3.43 -8.81 4.32
CA GLY A 196 -3.10 -9.91 3.43
C GLY A 196 -1.61 -10.25 3.47
N ALA A 197 -0.75 -9.24 3.52
CA ALA A 197 0.70 -9.41 3.70
C ALA A 197 1.05 -9.95 5.09
N TYR A 198 0.41 -9.44 6.15
CA TYR A 198 0.71 -9.78 7.54
C TYR A 198 0.17 -11.15 7.98
N LEU A 199 -1.10 -11.44 7.68
CA LEU A 199 -1.79 -12.67 8.10
C LEU A 199 -1.70 -13.79 7.07
N GLY A 200 -1.40 -13.46 5.82
CA GLY A 200 -1.37 -14.39 4.69
C GLY A 200 -2.75 -14.72 4.12
N TYR A 201 -2.74 -15.22 2.88
CA TYR A 201 -3.93 -15.55 2.09
C TYR A 201 -4.92 -16.49 2.83
N ALA A 202 -4.40 -17.48 3.57
CA ALA A 202 -5.21 -18.47 4.28
C ALA A 202 -6.10 -17.87 5.40
N ARG A 203 -5.84 -16.62 5.80
CA ARG A 203 -6.62 -15.92 6.84
C ARG A 203 -7.75 -15.06 6.28
N ILE A 204 -7.86 -14.95 4.95
CA ILE A 204 -8.96 -14.22 4.31
C ILE A 204 -10.24 -15.06 4.42
N PRO A 205 -11.35 -14.52 4.95
CA PRO A 205 -12.62 -15.23 5.00
C PRO A 205 -13.12 -15.60 3.59
N LEU A 206 -13.51 -16.86 3.38
CA LEU A 206 -13.96 -17.36 2.06
C LEU A 206 -15.09 -16.51 1.45
N GLY A 207 -16.05 -16.06 2.26
CA GLY A 207 -17.15 -15.21 1.79
C GLY A 207 -16.73 -13.85 1.23
N PHE A 208 -15.50 -13.39 1.50
CA PHE A 208 -14.94 -12.18 0.85
C PHE A 208 -14.34 -12.48 -0.52
N LEU A 209 -14.01 -13.74 -0.81
CA LEU A 209 -13.43 -14.17 -2.09
C LEU A 209 -14.50 -14.63 -3.09
N GLU A 210 -15.62 -15.20 -2.62
CA GLU A 210 -16.67 -15.80 -3.46
C GLU A 210 -17.20 -14.89 -4.58
N ASN A 211 -17.29 -13.59 -4.33
CA ASN A 211 -17.82 -12.60 -5.29
C ASN A 211 -16.77 -11.57 -5.73
N LEU A 212 -15.48 -11.85 -5.49
CA LEU A 212 -14.41 -10.93 -5.85
C LEU A 212 -14.22 -10.92 -7.38
N GLU A 213 -14.57 -9.81 -8.02
CA GLU A 213 -14.37 -9.64 -9.45
C GLU A 213 -12.88 -9.80 -9.80
N LEU A 214 -12.59 -10.56 -10.87
CA LEU A 214 -11.22 -10.84 -11.35
C LEU A 214 -10.35 -11.64 -10.36
N PHE A 215 -10.93 -12.38 -9.42
CA PHE A 215 -10.21 -13.19 -8.44
C PHE A 215 -9.08 -14.05 -9.07
N GLU A 216 -9.38 -14.83 -10.11
CA GLU A 216 -8.37 -15.66 -10.78
C GLU A 216 -7.21 -14.84 -11.37
N ALA A 217 -7.51 -13.69 -11.97
CA ALA A 217 -6.46 -12.82 -12.52
C ALA A 217 -5.58 -12.24 -11.41
N ILE A 218 -6.18 -11.79 -10.30
CA ILE A 218 -5.46 -11.28 -9.12
C ILE A 218 -4.58 -12.38 -8.53
N LYS A 219 -5.10 -13.60 -8.40
CA LYS A 219 -4.37 -14.76 -7.88
C LYS A 219 -3.15 -15.06 -8.75
N ILE A 220 -3.31 -15.17 -10.07
CA ILE A 220 -2.19 -15.43 -10.99
C ILE A 220 -1.14 -14.31 -10.90
N ILE A 221 -1.56 -13.03 -10.87
CA ILE A 221 -0.62 -11.92 -10.72
C ILE A 221 0.13 -12.02 -9.39
N SER A 222 -0.53 -12.39 -8.29
CA SER A 222 0.11 -12.55 -6.99
C SER A 222 1.14 -13.70 -6.97
N GLU A 223 0.83 -14.82 -7.62
CA GLU A 223 1.74 -15.96 -7.75
C GLU A 223 2.94 -15.61 -8.64
N ASP A 224 2.71 -14.92 -9.76
CA ASP A 224 3.76 -14.46 -10.68
C ASP A 224 4.70 -13.44 -10.02
N LEU A 225 4.19 -12.56 -9.16
CA LEU A 225 5.01 -11.59 -8.42
C LEU A 225 5.95 -12.30 -7.44
N PHE A 226 5.52 -13.41 -6.81
CA PHE A 226 6.32 -14.16 -5.84
C PHE A 226 7.26 -15.19 -6.50
N ALA A 227 6.83 -15.84 -7.59
CA ALA A 227 7.60 -16.87 -8.29
C ALA A 227 8.93 -16.35 -8.87
N LEU A 228 9.05 -15.04 -9.08
CA LEU A 228 10.27 -14.38 -9.55
C LEU A 228 11.32 -14.08 -8.47
N ALA A 229 10.98 -14.26 -7.19
CA ALA A 229 11.95 -14.12 -6.09
C ALA A 229 12.95 -15.30 -6.02
N GLY A 230 12.85 -16.28 -6.93
CA GLY A 230 13.85 -17.34 -7.09
C GLY A 230 15.00 -16.90 -8.01
N THR A 231 16.23 -16.91 -7.49
CA THR A 231 17.41 -16.42 -8.22
C THR A 231 18.30 -17.52 -8.78
N GLU A 232 18.79 -17.26 -10.00
CA GLU A 232 20.08 -17.79 -10.46
C GLU A 232 21.08 -16.62 -10.45
N ASN A 233 22.20 -16.76 -9.73
CA ASN A 233 23.35 -15.84 -9.75
C ASN A 233 23.10 -14.37 -9.31
N ASN A 234 22.26 -14.11 -8.30
CA ASN A 234 22.01 -12.77 -7.72
C ASN A 234 21.46 -11.70 -8.70
N ASP A 235 21.13 -12.07 -9.94
CA ASP A 235 20.38 -11.22 -10.87
C ASP A 235 18.92 -11.68 -10.90
N VAL A 236 17.99 -10.73 -10.82
CA VAL A 236 16.55 -11.01 -11.02
C VAL A 236 16.35 -11.37 -12.49
N CYS A 237 16.28 -12.69 -12.77
CA CYS A 237 16.04 -13.19 -14.12
C CYS A 237 14.54 -13.38 -14.35
N TYR A 238 13.92 -12.45 -15.08
CA TYR A 238 12.53 -12.59 -15.51
C TYR A 238 12.41 -13.69 -16.54
N THR A 239 11.61 -14.72 -16.26
CA THR A 239 11.33 -15.78 -17.24
C THR A 239 10.78 -15.18 -18.54
N GLU A 240 11.03 -15.84 -19.67
CA GLU A 240 10.54 -15.36 -20.97
C GLU A 240 9.01 -15.19 -20.98
N ASN A 241 8.29 -16.09 -20.29
CA ASN A 241 6.84 -16.02 -20.11
C ASN A 241 6.42 -14.80 -19.29
N TRP A 242 7.12 -14.50 -18.20
CA TRP A 242 6.86 -13.30 -17.41
C TRP A 242 7.09 -12.03 -18.23
N GLN A 243 8.22 -11.94 -18.96
CA GLN A 243 8.51 -10.79 -19.82
C GLN A 243 7.47 -10.63 -20.93
N LYS A 244 7.02 -11.73 -21.55
CA LYS A 244 5.93 -11.70 -22.53
C LYS A 244 4.66 -11.10 -21.92
N LYS A 245 4.28 -11.54 -20.73
CA LYS A 245 3.06 -11.12 -20.05
C LYS A 245 3.10 -9.66 -19.56
N TYR A 246 4.18 -9.24 -18.92
CA TYR A 246 4.23 -7.96 -18.19
C TYR A 246 5.03 -6.85 -18.89
N ILE A 247 5.95 -7.19 -19.79
CA ILE A 247 6.73 -6.21 -20.57
C ILE A 247 6.17 -6.06 -21.99
N LYS A 248 5.88 -7.18 -22.66
CA LYS A 248 5.36 -7.18 -24.05
C LYS A 248 3.84 -7.13 -24.13
N ALA A 249 3.15 -7.28 -22.99
CA ALA A 249 1.69 -7.37 -22.90
C ALA A 249 1.07 -8.41 -23.85
N ASP A 250 1.76 -9.54 -24.07
CA ASP A 250 1.27 -10.65 -24.88
C ASP A 250 0.66 -11.73 -23.99
N TYR A 251 -0.67 -11.77 -23.97
CA TYR A 251 -1.47 -12.69 -23.14
C TYR A 251 -2.00 -13.90 -23.92
N ARG A 252 -1.59 -14.10 -25.19
CA ARG A 252 -2.17 -15.15 -26.07
C ARG A 252 -1.65 -16.56 -25.82
N LEU A 253 -0.72 -16.74 -24.87
CA LEU A 253 0.02 -17.99 -24.65
C LEU A 253 0.15 -18.38 -23.16
N VAL A 254 -0.76 -17.91 -22.30
CA VAL A 254 -0.82 -18.28 -20.87
C VAL A 254 -2.13 -18.98 -20.59
#